data_AF-A0AAV9SBU5-F1
#
_entry.id   AF-A0AAV9SBU5-F1
#
_cell.length_a   1.000
_cell.length_b   1.000
_cell.length_c   1.000
_cell.angle_alpha   90.00
_cell.angle_beta   90.00
_cell.angle_gamma   90.00
#
_symmetry.space_group_name_H-M   'P 1'
#
loop_
_entity.id
_entity.type
_entity.pdbx_description
1 polymer ?
#
loop_
_entity_poly.entity_id
_entity_poly.type
_entity_poly.pdbx_seq_one_letter_code
_entity_poly.pdbx_strand_id
1 'polypeptide(L)'
;MSRFVQKKINNSFSLTRSTRIRVQHLLKKYKEQQMGNIHFEDRSRHLRDLPLLSTDFNSWLQLSDWDRLHRAFMDIQTYWSMLERKRKQLEKEQNVQRMATSLLQSIKHIQLDLRDLMSQVSSQMKVVRSSWVRPTPAAALQNLQRSSRTVWESRVEGYIILRDLDLYLTKLARDFLLLASKPHL
;
A
#
# COMPACT_ATOMS: atom_id res chain seq x y z
N MET A 1 12.92 -10.82 22.23
CA MET A 1 11.59 -10.44 21.70
C MET A 1 10.50 -11.24 22.42
N SER A 2 9.45 -10.62 22.95
CA SER A 2 8.35 -11.36 23.59
C SER A 2 7.56 -12.15 22.53
N ARG A 3 7.10 -13.38 22.85
CA ARG A 3 6.23 -14.21 21.98
C ARG A 3 5.02 -13.45 21.43
N PHE A 4 4.57 -12.44 22.18
CA PHE A 4 3.47 -11.55 21.79
C PHE A 4 3.81 -10.68 20.57
N VAL A 5 5.04 -10.17 20.46
CA VAL A 5 5.47 -9.33 19.33
C VAL A 5 5.62 -10.17 18.07
N GLN A 6 6.20 -11.38 18.20
CA GLN A 6 6.31 -12.33 17.10
C GLN A 6 4.94 -12.69 16.50
N LYS A 7 3.95 -12.97 17.36
CA LYS A 7 2.57 -13.26 16.92
C LYS A 7 1.95 -12.10 16.15
N LYS A 8 2.19 -10.85 16.58
CA LYS A 8 1.70 -9.65 15.88
C LYS A 8 2.33 -9.48 14.49
N ILE A 9 3.63 -9.70 14.36
CA ILE A 9 4.33 -9.59 13.07
C ILE A 9 3.86 -10.68 12.11
N ASN A 10 3.70 -11.91 12.59
CA ASN A 10 3.17 -13.02 11.77
C ASN A 10 1.74 -12.74 11.26
N ASN A 11 0.89 -12.14 12.09
CA ASN A 11 -0.44 -11.73 11.68
C ASN A 11 -0.39 -10.65 10.58
N SER A 12 0.52 -9.68 10.70
CA SER A 12 0.68 -8.63 9.68
C SER A 12 1.23 -9.21 8.37
N PHE A 13 2.19 -10.13 8.44
CA PHE A 13 2.69 -10.86 7.27
C PHE A 13 1.56 -11.62 6.53
N SER A 14 0.76 -12.40 7.28
CA SER A 14 -0.35 -13.16 6.71
C SER A 14 -1.42 -12.25 6.07
N LEU A 15 -1.76 -11.15 6.75
CA LEU A 15 -2.69 -10.17 6.23
C LEU A 15 -2.14 -9.52 4.94
N THR A 16 -0.88 -9.09 4.93
CA THR A 16 -0.23 -8.53 3.73
C THR A 16 -0.28 -9.47 2.54
N ARG A 17 -0.01 -10.78 2.73
CA ARG A 17 -0.13 -11.77 1.64
C ARG A 17 -1.57 -11.92 1.15
N SER A 18 -2.53 -11.96 2.07
CA SER A 18 -3.95 -12.09 1.72
C SER A 18 -4.46 -10.87 0.96
N THR A 19 -4.08 -9.66 1.40
CA THR A 19 -4.37 -8.40 0.71
C THR A 19 -3.76 -8.40 -0.68
N ARG A 20 -2.50 -8.85 -0.82
CA ARG A 20 -1.82 -8.92 -2.11
C ARG A 20 -2.57 -9.78 -3.11
N ILE A 21 -3.04 -10.97 -2.72
CA ILE A 21 -3.84 -11.84 -3.59
C ILE A 21 -5.11 -11.12 -4.07
N ARG A 22 -5.80 -10.40 -3.17
CA ARG A 22 -6.98 -9.59 -3.55
C ARG A 22 -6.63 -8.45 -4.51
N VAL A 23 -5.49 -7.79 -4.31
CA VAL A 23 -4.98 -6.76 -5.23
C VAL A 23 -4.69 -7.35 -6.61
N GLN A 24 -4.08 -8.53 -6.70
CA GLN A 24 -3.82 -9.21 -7.97
C GLN A 24 -5.11 -9.55 -8.72
N HIS A 25 -6.11 -10.07 -8.02
CA HIS A 25 -7.43 -10.32 -8.60
C HIS A 25 -8.10 -9.03 -9.09
N LEU A 26 -8.06 -7.96 -8.30
CA LEU A 26 -8.58 -6.66 -8.72
C LEU A 26 -7.80 -6.12 -9.93
N LEU A 27 -6.48 -6.21 -9.95
CA LEU A 27 -5.65 -5.73 -11.04
C LEU A 27 -6.00 -6.42 -12.36
N LYS A 28 -6.15 -7.76 -12.35
CA LYS A 28 -6.60 -8.53 -13.52
C LYS A 28 -7.93 -8.02 -14.05
N LYS A 29 -8.90 -7.85 -13.17
CA LYS A 29 -10.24 -7.33 -13.50
C LYS A 29 -10.21 -5.88 -14.00
N TYR A 30 -9.36 -5.05 -13.40
CA TYR A 30 -9.19 -3.66 -13.79
C TYR A 30 -8.63 -3.55 -15.21
N LYS A 31 -7.60 -4.36 -15.53
CA LYS A 31 -7.03 -4.45 -16.89
C LYS A 31 -8.07 -4.85 -17.92
N GLU A 32 -8.85 -5.89 -17.63
CA GLU A 32 -9.94 -6.34 -18.51
C GLU A 32 -11.00 -5.25 -18.73
N GLN A 33 -11.51 -4.65 -17.65
CA GLN A 33 -12.66 -3.74 -17.73
C GLN A 33 -12.31 -2.29 -18.14
N GLN A 34 -11.10 -1.81 -17.81
CA GLN A 34 -10.72 -0.40 -18.04
C GLN A 34 -9.73 -0.25 -19.20
N MET A 35 -8.87 -1.25 -19.44
CA MET A 35 -7.89 -1.21 -20.52
C MET A 35 -8.33 -2.00 -21.75
N GLY A 36 -9.36 -2.85 -21.64
CA GLY A 36 -9.77 -3.75 -22.72
C GLY A 36 -8.75 -4.85 -23.03
N ASN A 37 -7.74 -5.04 -22.16
CA ASN A 37 -6.69 -6.04 -22.36
C ASN A 37 -6.21 -6.58 -21.01
N ILE A 38 -6.48 -7.85 -20.74
CA ILE A 38 -6.08 -8.54 -19.51
C ILE A 38 -4.55 -8.67 -19.34
N HIS A 39 -3.82 -8.63 -20.47
CA HIS A 39 -2.36 -8.69 -20.53
C HIS A 39 -1.72 -7.30 -20.61
N PHE A 40 -2.49 -6.22 -20.43
CA PHE A 40 -1.94 -4.88 -20.40
C PHE A 40 -0.81 -4.77 -19.37
N GLU A 41 0.36 -4.35 -19.82
CA GLU A 41 1.53 -4.06 -19.00
C GLU A 41 2.21 -2.81 -19.54
N ASP A 42 2.32 -1.78 -18.71
CA ASP A 42 3.14 -0.61 -18.99
C ASP A 42 3.98 -0.34 -17.74
N ARG A 43 5.28 -0.65 -17.82
CA ARG A 43 6.23 -0.44 -16.73
C ARG A 43 6.95 0.91 -16.79
N SER A 44 6.78 1.66 -17.89
CA SER A 44 7.47 2.93 -18.11
C SER A 44 6.86 4.09 -17.30
N ARG A 45 5.58 3.96 -16.93
CA ARG A 45 4.84 5.00 -16.22
C ARG A 45 4.90 4.82 -14.71
N HIS A 46 5.15 5.93 -14.04
CA HIS A 46 5.19 6.05 -12.58
C HIS A 46 4.39 7.26 -12.11
N LEU A 47 3.76 7.14 -10.95
CA LEU A 47 3.16 8.28 -10.26
C LEU A 47 4.18 8.82 -9.26
N ARG A 48 4.50 10.12 -9.35
CA ARG A 48 5.48 10.78 -8.46
C ARG A 48 5.10 10.70 -6.98
N ASP A 49 3.80 10.54 -6.71
CA ASP A 49 3.23 10.59 -5.36
C ASP A 49 3.13 9.19 -4.71
N LEU A 50 3.61 8.13 -5.36
CA LEU A 50 3.57 6.77 -4.81
C LEU A 50 4.81 6.46 -3.98
N PRO A 51 4.66 5.66 -2.90
CA PRO A 51 5.80 5.18 -2.13
C PRO A 51 6.82 4.42 -2.97
N LEU A 52 8.09 4.54 -2.58
CA LEU A 52 9.18 3.83 -3.23
C LEU A 52 8.99 2.30 -3.10
N LEU A 53 9.07 1.61 -4.23
CA LEU A 53 8.94 0.16 -4.30
C LEU A 53 10.20 -0.60 -3.89
N SER A 54 11.30 0.12 -3.66
CA SER A 54 12.55 -0.44 -3.18
C SER A 54 13.08 0.36 -2.00
N THR A 55 13.74 -0.33 -1.09
CA THR A 55 14.60 0.27 -0.08
C THR A 55 15.91 -0.47 -0.17
N ASP A 56 17.00 0.26 -0.32
CA ASP A 56 18.33 -0.33 -0.24
C ASP A 56 18.49 -1.11 1.07
N PHE A 57 19.08 -2.29 1.01
CA PHE A 57 19.13 -3.19 2.15
C PHE A 57 19.97 -2.63 3.30
N ASN A 58 21.09 -1.96 2.99
CA ASN A 58 21.96 -1.35 4.01
C ASN A 58 21.24 -0.18 4.69
N SER A 59 20.57 0.64 3.89
CA SER A 59 19.72 1.74 4.37
C SER A 59 18.58 1.22 5.24
N TRP A 60 17.95 0.09 4.87
CA TRP A 60 16.92 -0.56 5.67
C TRP A 60 17.48 -1.10 7.00
N LEU A 61 18.67 -1.68 6.98
CA LEU A 61 19.32 -2.25 8.17
C LEU A 61 19.58 -1.19 9.25
N GLN A 62 19.95 0.02 8.83
CA GLN A 62 20.22 1.16 9.71
C GLN A 62 18.98 1.76 10.38
N LEU A 63 17.77 1.48 9.87
CA LEU A 63 16.54 1.99 10.47
C LEU A 63 16.21 1.27 11.77
N SER A 64 15.71 2.01 12.76
CA SER A 64 15.10 1.41 13.94
C SER A 64 13.81 0.68 13.57
N ASP A 65 13.40 -0.29 14.38
CA ASP A 65 12.15 -1.00 14.14
C ASP A 65 10.94 -0.05 14.19
N TRP A 66 11.00 1.01 15.00
CA TRP A 66 9.97 2.04 15.02
C TRP A 66 9.92 2.80 13.68
N ASP A 67 11.06 3.23 13.15
CA ASP A 67 11.12 3.96 11.87
C ASP A 67 10.62 3.11 10.70
N ARG A 68 10.95 1.81 10.70
CA ARG A 68 10.46 0.86 9.69
C ARG A 68 8.95 0.73 9.73
N LEU A 69 8.39 0.54 10.92
CA LEU A 69 6.94 0.44 11.12
C LEU A 69 6.24 1.77 10.80
N HIS A 70 6.83 2.91 11.18
CA HIS A 70 6.28 4.22 10.88
C HIS A 70 6.25 4.49 9.37
N ARG A 71 7.34 4.20 8.64
CA ARG A 71 7.38 4.30 7.18
C ARG A 71 6.33 3.40 6.54
N ALA A 72 6.25 2.13 6.97
CA ALA A 72 5.23 1.20 6.47
C ALA A 72 3.81 1.75 6.68
N PHE A 73 3.52 2.35 7.84
CA PHE A 73 2.24 2.98 8.11
C PHE A 73 1.94 4.12 7.13
N MET A 74 2.90 5.04 6.92
CA MET A 74 2.73 6.19 6.01
C MET A 74 2.53 5.75 4.55
N ASP A 75 3.27 4.73 4.12
CA ASP A 75 3.15 4.18 2.77
C ASP A 75 1.78 3.52 2.55
N ILE A 76 1.31 2.71 3.51
CA ILE A 76 -0.03 2.11 3.46
C ILE A 76 -1.13 3.18 3.41
N GLN A 77 -0.99 4.24 4.21
CA GLN A 77 -1.93 5.36 4.22
C GLN A 77 -1.99 6.10 2.87
N THR A 78 -0.83 6.25 2.22
CA THR A 78 -0.74 6.84 0.88
C THR A 78 -1.51 6.00 -0.14
N TYR A 79 -1.28 4.68 -0.18
CA TYR A 79 -2.01 3.78 -1.08
C TYR A 79 -3.52 3.77 -0.80
N TRP A 80 -3.92 3.76 0.47
CA TRP A 80 -5.34 3.83 0.86
C TRP A 80 -5.99 5.11 0.33
N SER A 81 -5.31 6.24 0.46
CA SER A 81 -5.80 7.55 0.01
C SER A 81 -5.93 7.63 -1.52
N MET A 82 -4.97 7.04 -2.25
CA MET A 82 -5.01 6.95 -3.71
C MET A 82 -6.17 6.08 -4.19
N LEU A 83 -6.37 4.92 -3.57
CA LEU A 83 -7.52 4.05 -3.86
C LEU A 83 -8.85 4.74 -3.55
N GLU A 84 -8.93 5.51 -2.46
CA GLU A 84 -10.13 6.24 -2.09
C GLU A 84 -10.50 7.31 -3.13
N ARG A 85 -9.51 8.08 -3.59
CA ARG A 85 -9.68 9.05 -4.68
C ARG A 85 -10.16 8.35 -5.95
N LYS A 86 -9.51 7.24 -6.33
CA LYS A 86 -9.86 6.51 -7.55
C LYS A 86 -11.25 5.88 -7.46
N ARG A 87 -11.63 5.32 -6.32
CA ARG A 87 -12.97 4.79 -6.07
C ARG A 87 -14.06 5.85 -6.22
N LYS A 88 -13.88 7.00 -5.57
CA LYS A 88 -14.81 8.15 -5.66
C LYS A 88 -14.95 8.66 -7.09
N GLN A 89 -13.86 8.64 -7.86
CA GLN A 89 -13.91 8.97 -9.29
C GLN A 89 -14.75 7.94 -10.06
N LEU A 90 -14.47 6.65 -9.89
CA LEU A 90 -15.22 5.58 -10.55
C LEU A 90 -16.71 5.59 -10.18
N GLU A 91 -17.07 5.97 -8.95
CA GLU A 91 -18.47 6.14 -8.53
C GLU A 91 -19.18 7.26 -9.28
N LYS A 92 -18.49 8.39 -9.51
CA LYS A 92 -19.03 9.49 -10.32
C LYS A 92 -19.22 9.08 -11.78
N GLU A 93 -18.24 8.37 -12.36
CA GLU A 93 -18.32 7.84 -13.72
C GLU A 93 -19.40 6.75 -13.85
N GLN A 94 -19.60 5.93 -12.82
CA GLN A 94 -20.63 4.87 -12.81
C GLN A 94 -22.05 5.42 -12.81
N ASN A 95 -22.32 6.51 -12.07
CA ASN A 95 -23.65 7.15 -12.09
C ASN A 95 -24.03 7.63 -13.50
N VAL A 96 -23.06 7.76 -14.41
CA VAL A 96 -23.25 8.11 -15.81
C VAL A 96 -23.30 6.86 -16.72
N GLN A 97 -22.56 5.79 -16.41
CA GLN A 97 -22.37 4.62 -17.31
C GLN A 97 -22.83 3.24 -16.81
N ARG A 98 -23.51 3.12 -15.65
CA ARG A 98 -24.12 1.87 -15.08
C ARG A 98 -23.24 0.60 -14.97
N MET A 99 -21.91 0.64 -15.16
CA MET A 99 -21.13 -0.58 -15.43
C MET A 99 -20.04 -1.05 -14.43
N ALA A 100 -19.95 -0.59 -13.17
CA ALA A 100 -18.76 -0.93 -12.34
C ALA A 100 -18.99 -1.31 -10.86
N THR A 101 -20.15 -1.86 -10.47
CA THR A 101 -20.44 -2.22 -9.06
C THR A 101 -19.37 -3.14 -8.47
N SER A 102 -18.94 -4.12 -9.25
CA SER A 102 -18.05 -5.17 -8.77
C SER A 102 -16.57 -4.75 -8.71
N LEU A 103 -16.13 -3.70 -9.42
CA LEU A 103 -14.80 -3.10 -9.22
C LEU A 103 -14.75 -2.28 -7.95
N LEU A 104 -15.79 -1.46 -7.73
CA LEU A 104 -15.90 -0.61 -6.55
C LEU A 104 -15.92 -1.43 -5.26
N GLN A 105 -16.64 -2.55 -5.26
CA GLN A 105 -16.65 -3.45 -4.10
C GLN A 105 -15.27 -4.08 -3.85
N SER A 106 -14.57 -4.53 -4.88
CA SER A 106 -13.20 -5.06 -4.72
C SER A 106 -12.23 -3.99 -4.18
N ILE A 107 -12.35 -2.73 -4.64
CA ILE A 107 -11.55 -1.63 -4.10
C ILE A 107 -11.87 -1.41 -2.61
N LYS A 108 -13.16 -1.38 -2.23
CA LYS A 108 -13.58 -1.24 -0.82
C LYS A 108 -13.00 -2.34 0.07
N HIS A 109 -13.02 -3.60 -0.38
CA HIS A 109 -12.42 -4.71 0.37
C HIS A 109 -10.92 -4.51 0.60
N ILE A 110 -10.17 -4.08 -0.42
CA ILE A 110 -8.74 -3.78 -0.27
C ILE A 110 -8.53 -2.59 0.67
N GLN A 111 -9.36 -1.55 0.60
CA GLN A 111 -9.27 -0.42 1.54
C GLN A 111 -9.50 -0.84 2.99
N LEU A 112 -10.41 -1.79 3.25
CA LEU A 112 -10.60 -2.37 4.58
C LEU A 112 -9.35 -3.14 5.03
N ASP A 113 -8.78 -3.97 4.15
CA ASP A 113 -7.54 -4.68 4.46
C ASP A 113 -6.37 -3.73 4.81
N LEU A 114 -6.21 -2.65 4.04
CA LEU A 114 -5.16 -1.66 4.30
C LEU A 114 -5.38 -0.95 5.64
N ARG A 115 -6.64 -0.66 6.00
CA ARG A 115 -6.98 -0.10 7.31
C ARG A 115 -6.65 -1.05 8.45
N ASP A 116 -6.91 -2.34 8.26
CA ASP A 116 -6.61 -3.37 9.24
C ASP A 116 -5.09 -3.54 9.38
N LEU A 117 -4.34 -3.50 8.27
CA LEU A 117 -2.87 -3.46 8.28
C LEU A 117 -2.34 -2.24 9.04
N MET A 118 -2.85 -1.03 8.77
CA MET A 118 -2.49 0.18 9.51
C MET A 118 -2.73 0.02 11.01
N SER A 119 -3.86 -0.60 11.38
CA SER A 119 -4.21 -0.85 12.78
C SER A 119 -3.22 -1.83 13.45
N GLN A 120 -2.80 -2.88 12.74
CA GLN A 120 -1.79 -3.80 13.23
C GLN A 120 -0.41 -3.15 13.36
N VAL A 121 0.02 -2.39 12.35
CA VAL A 121 1.30 -1.66 12.39
C VAL A 121 1.32 -0.66 13.53
N SER A 122 0.25 0.12 13.72
CA SER A 122 0.11 1.05 14.85
C SER A 122 0.20 0.34 16.21
N SER A 123 -0.43 -0.83 16.32
CA SER A 123 -0.33 -1.69 17.51
C SER A 123 1.09 -2.19 17.77
N GLN A 124 1.87 -2.49 16.73
CA GLN A 124 3.29 -2.85 16.86
C GLN A 124 4.14 -1.64 17.25
N MET A 125 3.91 -0.48 16.64
CA MET A 125 4.62 0.77 16.98
C MET A 125 4.46 1.14 18.45
N LYS A 126 3.26 0.95 19.04
CA LYS A 126 3.02 1.19 20.47
C LYS A 126 3.89 0.30 21.36
N VAL A 127 4.09 -0.96 20.96
CA VAL A 127 4.93 -1.92 21.70
C VAL A 127 6.42 -1.59 21.56
N VAL A 128 6.85 -1.17 20.37
CA VAL A 128 8.26 -0.77 20.16
C VAL A 128 8.57 0.56 20.85
N ARG A 129 7.59 1.48 20.92
CA ARG A 129 7.74 2.79 21.56
C ARG A 129 7.96 2.71 23.07
N SER A 130 7.45 1.70 23.77
CA SER A 130 7.74 1.49 25.20
C SER A 130 9.21 1.18 25.50
N SER A 131 10.01 0.90 24.48
CA SER A 131 11.44 0.58 24.58
C SER A 131 12.33 1.57 23.81
N TRP A 132 11.82 2.75 23.43
CA TRP A 132 12.50 3.64 22.48
C TRP A 132 12.85 5.02 23.05
N VAL A 133 14.07 5.48 22.78
CA VAL A 133 14.55 6.85 23.02
C VAL A 133 14.40 7.65 21.71
N ARG A 134 13.87 8.86 21.82
CA ARG A 134 13.37 9.70 20.72
C ARG A 134 14.52 10.34 19.90
N PRO A 135 14.60 10.11 18.58
CA PRO A 135 15.34 10.95 17.65
C PRO A 135 14.44 12.04 17.02
N THR A 136 15.13 13.08 16.56
CA THR A 136 14.64 14.36 16.03
C THR A 136 13.88 14.19 14.70
N PRO A 137 12.78 14.93 14.45
CA PRO A 137 11.98 14.76 13.24
C PRO A 137 12.62 15.45 12.02
N ALA A 138 12.63 14.76 10.88
CA ALA A 138 12.91 15.34 9.56
C ALA A 138 11.60 15.74 8.86
N ALA A 139 11.61 16.88 8.18
CA ALA A 139 10.42 17.56 7.62
C ALA A 139 10.16 17.28 6.12
N ALA A 140 8.90 17.56 5.73
CA ALA A 140 8.33 17.81 4.39
C ALA A 140 8.13 16.60 3.45
N LEU A 141 7.15 16.51 2.53
CA LEU A 141 6.54 17.49 1.61
C LEU A 141 5.03 17.17 1.32
N GLN A 142 4.16 18.19 1.29
CA GLN A 142 3.56 18.91 0.14
C GLN A 142 2.49 18.17 -0.68
N ASN A 143 1.27 18.72 -0.65
CA ASN A 143 0.21 18.46 -1.62
C ASN A 143 0.44 19.33 -2.87
N LEU A 144 0.43 18.71 -4.05
CA LEU A 144 0.40 19.41 -5.32
C LEU A 144 -0.90 19.14 -6.07
N GLN A 145 -1.50 20.21 -6.56
CA GLN A 145 -2.75 20.24 -7.31
C GLN A 145 -2.52 19.69 -8.72
N ARG A 146 -3.42 18.81 -9.20
CA ARG A 146 -3.31 18.17 -10.52
C ARG A 146 -4.20 18.83 -11.56
N SER A 147 -3.64 18.99 -12.76
CA SER A 147 -4.28 19.51 -13.97
C SER A 147 -5.40 18.60 -14.48
N SER A 148 -6.21 19.13 -15.41
CA SER A 148 -7.22 18.34 -16.12
C SER A 148 -6.56 17.14 -16.82
N ARG A 149 -7.20 15.98 -16.71
CA ARG A 149 -6.72 14.70 -17.22
C ARG A 149 -7.73 14.13 -18.20
N THR A 150 -7.21 13.47 -19.22
CA THR A 150 -8.02 12.68 -20.14
C THR A 150 -8.57 11.43 -19.45
N VAL A 151 -9.64 10.85 -20.02
CA VAL A 151 -10.22 9.58 -19.56
C VAL A 151 -9.19 8.45 -19.57
N TRP A 152 -8.33 8.42 -20.59
CA TRP A 152 -7.25 7.43 -20.70
C TRP A 152 -6.22 7.57 -19.57
N GLU A 153 -5.73 8.79 -19.30
CA GLU A 153 -4.77 9.03 -18.21
C GLU A 153 -5.33 8.65 -16.85
N SER A 154 -6.62 8.90 -16.62
CA SER A 154 -7.33 8.45 -15.43
C SER A 154 -7.31 6.93 -15.28
N ARG A 155 -7.61 6.18 -16.36
CA ARG A 155 -7.58 4.71 -16.35
C ARG A 155 -6.17 4.20 -16.07
N VAL A 156 -5.18 4.76 -16.76
CA VAL A 156 -3.76 4.42 -16.58
C VAL A 156 -3.30 4.65 -15.15
N GLU A 157 -3.71 5.75 -14.53
CA GLU A 157 -3.44 6.01 -13.11
C GLU A 157 -4.00 4.92 -12.19
N GLY A 158 -5.24 4.49 -12.39
CA GLY A 158 -5.84 3.41 -11.59
C GLY A 158 -5.06 2.10 -11.71
N TYR A 159 -4.57 1.79 -12.92
CA TYR A 159 -3.68 0.65 -13.13
C TYR A 159 -2.34 0.80 -12.40
N ILE A 160 -1.69 1.97 -12.49
CA ILE A 160 -0.40 2.21 -11.82
C ILE A 160 -0.55 2.06 -10.30
N ILE A 161 -1.60 2.62 -9.70
CA ILE A 161 -1.89 2.49 -8.26
C ILE A 161 -1.97 1.02 -7.86
N LEU A 162 -2.70 0.19 -8.61
CA LEU A 162 -2.90 -1.22 -8.30
C LEU A 162 -1.64 -2.07 -8.53
N ARG A 163 -0.91 -1.80 -9.63
CA ARG A 163 0.37 -2.45 -9.95
C ARG A 163 1.41 -2.18 -8.87
N ASP A 164 1.57 -0.92 -8.50
CA ASP A 164 2.57 -0.51 -7.51
C ASP A 164 2.17 -0.98 -6.11
N LEU A 165 0.87 -1.06 -5.80
CA LEU A 165 0.39 -1.67 -4.56
C LEU A 165 0.74 -3.17 -4.47
N ASP A 166 0.61 -3.96 -5.55
CA ASP A 166 1.02 -5.38 -5.55
C ASP A 166 2.53 -5.52 -5.26
N LEU A 167 3.34 -4.70 -5.93
CA LEU A 167 4.79 -4.68 -5.72
C LEU A 167 5.15 -4.23 -4.30
N TYR A 168 4.50 -3.19 -3.80
CA TYR A 168 4.69 -2.70 -2.45
C TYR A 168 4.30 -3.73 -1.39
N LEU A 169 3.17 -4.44 -1.55
CA LEU A 169 2.77 -5.50 -0.62
C LEU A 169 3.75 -6.67 -0.62
N THR A 170 4.42 -6.94 -1.75
CA THR A 170 5.52 -7.90 -1.81
C THR A 170 6.71 -7.46 -0.97
N LYS A 171 7.14 -6.20 -1.14
CA LYS A 171 8.19 -5.59 -0.32
C LYS A 171 7.81 -5.61 1.17
N LEU A 172 6.60 -5.19 1.51
CA LEU A 172 6.12 -5.10 2.89
C LEU A 172 6.08 -6.48 3.57
N ALA A 173 5.68 -7.53 2.85
CA ALA A 173 5.73 -8.90 3.37
C ALA A 173 7.17 -9.33 3.69
N ARG A 174 8.14 -8.99 2.82
CA ARG A 174 9.57 -9.21 3.10
C ARG A 174 10.02 -8.43 4.34
N ASP A 175 9.63 -7.15 4.45
CA ASP A 175 10.03 -6.31 5.59
C ASP A 175 9.49 -6.87 6.91
N PHE A 176 8.24 -7.36 6.95
CA PHE A 176 7.70 -8.04 8.13
C PHE A 176 8.44 -9.33 8.44
N LEU A 177 8.79 -10.13 7.43
CA LEU A 177 9.56 -11.35 7.64
C LEU A 177 10.94 -11.04 8.24
N LEU A 178 11.62 -9.99 7.75
CA LEU A 178 12.92 -9.55 8.28
C LEU A 178 12.81 -8.99 9.70
N LEU A 179 11.72 -8.28 10.02
CA LEU A 179 11.44 -7.83 11.39
C LEU A 179 11.20 -9.02 12.33
N ALA A 180 10.53 -10.06 11.85
CA ALA A 180 10.27 -11.30 12.59
C ALA A 180 11.53 -12.17 12.79
N SER A 181 12.54 -12.06 11.92
CA SER A 181 13.73 -12.92 11.94
C SER A 181 14.93 -12.32 12.64
N LYS A 182 14.92 -11.03 13.01
CA LYS A 182 16.03 -10.38 13.72
C LYS A 182 16.23 -11.02 15.10
N PRO A 183 17.37 -11.70 15.36
CA PRO A 183 17.81 -11.92 16.72
C PRO A 183 18.32 -10.58 17.25
N HIS A 184 17.83 -10.13 18.40
CA HIS A 184 18.48 -9.04 19.11
C HIS A 184 19.85 -9.59 19.58
N LEU A 185 20.92 -9.23 18.88
CA LEU A 185 22.28 -9.27 19.41
C LEU A 185 22.42 -8.15 20.44
#